data_AF-A0A146M3H7-F1
#
_entry.id   AF-A0A146M3H7-F1
#
_cell.length_a   1.000
_cell.length_b   1.000
_cell.length_c   1.000
_cell.angle_alpha   90.00
_cell.angle_beta   90.00
_cell.angle_gamma   90.00
#
_symmetry.space_group_name_H-M   'P 1'
#
loop_
_entity.id
_entity.type
_entity.pdbx_description
1 polymer ?
#
loop_
_entity_poly.entity_id
_entity_poly.type
_entity_poly.pdbx_seq_one_letter_code
_entity_poly.pdbx_strand_id
1 'polypeptide(L)'
;VNMNMGKMELMKMSQAVSTRQTAGPIRTNPSEALVKFVSAFRNDEYRQTILQDEFLVDYGNRLCTSIATEVGERGELLRKKLSLMADMFLRMKKVHPQMNSSADILNPQYWPTFIQAARDKGGWCEEDRSFRAPSLIKNLGIDVGGFAEHASSYARIRNAPDLEESAKKFLIVKKIRFHREIGKLAEIDAKKKKWQK
;
A
#
# COMPACT_ATOMS: atom_id res chain seq x y z
N VAL A 1 33.49 59.56 -6.20
CA VAL A 1 32.67 58.68 -7.07
C VAL A 1 33.11 57.24 -6.81
N ASN A 2 32.37 56.46 -6.02
CA ASN A 2 32.39 54.98 -5.99
C ASN A 2 31.66 54.44 -4.75
N MET A 3 30.34 54.60 -4.71
CA MET A 3 29.51 54.01 -3.64
C MET A 3 28.17 53.46 -4.13
N ASN A 4 28.03 53.26 -5.46
CA ASN A 4 26.79 52.79 -6.08
C ASN A 4 26.91 51.47 -6.86
N MET A 5 28.09 50.88 -7.00
CA MET A 5 28.24 49.57 -7.67
C MET A 5 27.94 48.39 -6.75
N GLY A 6 28.29 48.45 -5.46
CA GLY A 6 28.10 47.32 -4.53
C GLY A 6 26.63 46.99 -4.20
N LYS A 7 25.75 48.00 -4.16
CA LYS A 7 24.31 47.77 -3.90
C LYS A 7 23.58 47.17 -5.12
N MET A 8 24.07 47.41 -6.33
CA MET A 8 23.45 46.91 -7.56
C MET A 8 23.74 45.42 -7.80
N GLU A 9 24.94 44.96 -7.41
CA GLU A 9 25.34 43.54 -7.47
C GLU A 9 24.57 42.69 -6.43
N LEU A 10 24.43 43.19 -5.20
CA LEU A 10 23.65 42.52 -4.15
C LEU A 10 22.15 42.44 -4.49
N MET A 11 21.60 43.43 -5.19
CA MET A 11 20.21 43.40 -5.66
C MET A 11 19.98 42.41 -6.81
N LYS A 12 20.99 42.21 -7.69
CA LYS A 12 20.93 41.21 -8.76
C LYS A 12 21.07 39.78 -8.22
N MET A 13 21.87 39.56 -7.17
CA MET A 13 21.96 38.25 -6.50
C MET A 13 20.69 37.91 -5.69
N SER A 14 19.98 38.90 -5.14
CA SER A 14 18.72 38.69 -4.42
C SER A 14 17.54 38.32 -5.32
N GLN A 15 17.62 38.57 -6.64
CA GLN A 15 16.58 38.22 -7.61
C GLN A 15 16.81 36.87 -8.30
N ALA A 16 17.93 36.19 -8.04
CA ALA A 16 18.24 34.87 -8.59
C ALA A 16 17.75 33.70 -7.71
N VAL A 17 17.00 33.96 -6.65
CA VAL A 17 16.41 32.93 -5.79
C VAL A 17 14.90 33.09 -5.78
N SER A 18 14.23 32.35 -6.68
CA SER A 18 12.88 31.78 -6.50
C SER A 18 12.16 31.64 -7.84
N THR A 19 12.71 30.81 -8.72
CA THR A 19 11.87 29.92 -9.51
C THR A 19 12.00 28.53 -8.89
N ARG A 20 11.33 28.32 -7.75
CA ARG A 20 10.78 26.99 -7.48
C ARG A 20 9.81 26.76 -8.64
N GLN A 21 10.27 26.09 -9.69
CA GLN A 21 9.37 25.29 -10.48
C GLN A 21 8.74 24.35 -9.46
N THR A 22 7.52 24.67 -9.06
CA THR A 22 6.66 23.70 -8.37
C THR A 22 6.46 22.61 -9.40
N ALA A 23 7.37 21.62 -9.39
CA ALA A 23 7.17 20.39 -10.12
C ALA A 23 5.74 19.97 -9.79
N GLY A 24 4.92 19.80 -10.83
CA GLY A 24 3.55 19.31 -10.64
C GLY A 24 3.58 18.03 -9.81
N PRO A 25 2.43 17.63 -9.22
CA PRO A 25 2.37 16.41 -8.43
C PRO A 25 3.05 15.27 -9.18
N ILE A 26 4.05 14.63 -8.55
CA ILE A 26 4.80 13.54 -9.16
C ILE A 26 3.82 12.39 -9.34
N ARG A 27 3.25 12.26 -10.55
CA ARG A 27 2.32 11.19 -10.89
C ARG A 27 3.09 9.92 -11.22
N THR A 28 2.71 8.79 -10.63
CA THR A 28 3.18 7.49 -11.12
C THR A 28 2.26 6.95 -12.21
N ASN A 29 2.83 6.66 -13.38
CA ASN A 29 2.14 5.95 -14.46
C ASN A 29 2.43 4.45 -14.39
N PRO A 30 1.49 3.58 -14.79
CA PRO A 30 1.73 2.14 -14.83
C PRO A 30 2.79 1.79 -15.87
N SER A 31 3.78 0.99 -15.47
CA SER A 31 4.77 0.43 -16.38
C SER A 31 4.14 -0.58 -17.33
N GLU A 32 4.77 -0.82 -18.48
CA GLU A 32 4.33 -1.85 -19.43
C GLU A 32 4.24 -3.23 -18.76
N ALA A 33 5.21 -3.56 -17.91
CA ALA A 33 5.21 -4.79 -17.12
C ALA A 33 3.97 -4.89 -16.22
N LEU A 34 3.64 -3.81 -15.51
CA LEU A 34 2.45 -3.77 -14.65
C LEU A 34 1.17 -3.95 -15.47
N VAL A 35 1.03 -3.24 -16.59
CA VAL A 35 -0.12 -3.37 -17.49
C VAL A 35 -0.27 -4.82 -17.97
N LYS A 36 0.83 -5.46 -18.38
CA LYS A 36 0.85 -6.86 -18.82
C LYS A 36 0.45 -7.83 -17.72
N PHE A 37 0.87 -7.60 -16.47
CA PHE A 37 0.47 -8.48 -15.37
C PHE A 37 -0.99 -8.29 -14.95
N VAL A 38 -1.46 -7.05 -14.94
CA VAL A 38 -2.82 -6.71 -14.53
C VAL A 38 -3.84 -7.11 -15.60
N SER A 39 -3.46 -7.14 -16.89
CA SER A 39 -4.35 -7.63 -17.96
C SER A 39 -4.73 -9.11 -17.80
N ALA A 40 -3.92 -9.90 -17.08
CA ALA A 40 -4.21 -11.30 -16.77
C ALA A 40 -5.17 -11.49 -15.58
N PHE A 41 -5.65 -10.41 -14.94
CA PHE A 41 -6.65 -10.51 -13.88
C PHE A 41 -8.02 -10.82 -14.49
N ARG A 42 -8.70 -11.83 -13.94
CA ARG A 42 -10.10 -12.14 -14.29
C ARG A 42 -11.10 -11.15 -13.69
N ASN A 43 -10.70 -10.45 -12.61
CA ASN A 43 -11.56 -9.49 -11.94
C ASN A 43 -11.25 -8.07 -12.47
N ASP A 44 -12.19 -7.53 -13.23
CA ASP A 44 -12.12 -6.22 -13.84
C ASP A 44 -12.06 -5.08 -12.81
N GLU A 45 -12.75 -5.21 -11.68
CA GLU A 45 -12.76 -4.23 -10.61
C GLU A 45 -11.35 -4.10 -9.99
N TYR A 46 -10.65 -5.23 -9.81
CA TYR A 46 -9.27 -5.21 -9.32
C TYR A 46 -8.33 -4.58 -10.33
N ARG A 47 -8.47 -4.91 -11.62
CA ARG A 47 -7.67 -4.29 -12.68
C ARG A 47 -7.84 -2.78 -12.68
N GLN A 48 -9.08 -2.29 -12.68
CA GLN A 48 -9.38 -0.86 -12.69
C GLN A 48 -8.82 -0.17 -11.43
N THR A 49 -9.08 -0.76 -10.26
CA THR A 49 -8.57 -0.25 -8.98
C THR A 49 -7.05 -0.10 -8.99
N ILE A 50 -6.33 -1.12 -9.45
CA ILE A 50 -4.85 -1.10 -9.49
C ILE A 50 -4.34 -0.04 -10.46
N LEU A 51 -4.96 0.13 -11.63
CA LEU A 51 -4.46 1.04 -12.66
C LEU A 51 -4.87 2.50 -12.46
N GLN A 52 -5.90 2.76 -11.64
CA GLN A 52 -6.40 4.11 -11.36
C GLN A 52 -5.89 4.67 -10.03
N ASP A 53 -5.52 3.81 -9.08
CA ASP A 53 -4.95 4.23 -7.79
C ASP A 53 -3.44 4.42 -7.90
N GLU A 54 -2.97 5.67 -7.78
CA GLU A 54 -1.57 6.02 -7.96
C GLU A 54 -0.62 5.24 -7.02
N PHE A 55 -1.06 5.00 -5.78
CA PHE A 55 -0.24 4.28 -4.80
C PHE A 55 -0.09 2.79 -5.15
N LEU A 56 -1.15 2.12 -5.62
CA LEU A 56 -1.09 0.75 -6.15
C LEU A 56 -0.28 0.68 -7.44
N VAL A 57 -0.34 1.71 -8.29
CA VAL A 57 0.49 1.79 -9.48
C VAL A 57 1.98 1.82 -9.09
N ASP A 58 2.36 2.69 -8.15
CA ASP A 58 3.76 2.79 -7.67
C ASP A 58 4.22 1.50 -7.00
N TYR A 59 3.39 0.94 -6.11
CA TYR A 59 3.67 -0.33 -5.47
C TYR A 59 3.82 -1.46 -6.48
N GLY A 60 2.93 -1.53 -7.47
CA GLY A 60 2.94 -2.52 -8.53
C GLY A 60 4.16 -2.40 -9.43
N ASN A 61 4.55 -1.19 -9.80
CA ASN A 61 5.78 -0.93 -10.56
C ASN A 61 7.02 -1.40 -9.79
N ARG A 62 7.11 -1.08 -8.49
CA ARG A 62 8.19 -1.56 -7.62
C ARG A 62 8.22 -3.09 -7.58
N LEU A 63 7.07 -3.74 -7.41
CA LEU A 63 6.98 -5.20 -7.41
C LEU A 63 7.40 -5.80 -8.75
N CYS A 64 7.08 -5.16 -9.88
CA CYS A 64 7.55 -5.61 -11.20
C CYS A 64 9.08 -5.62 -11.25
N THR A 65 9.73 -4.56 -10.75
CA THR A 65 11.20 -4.47 -10.73
C THR A 65 11.83 -5.49 -9.78
N SER A 66 11.26 -5.69 -8.58
CA SER A 66 11.85 -6.60 -7.58
C SER A 66 11.57 -8.08 -7.84
N ILE A 67 10.43 -8.42 -8.46
CA ILE A 67 10.04 -9.81 -8.74
C ILE A 67 10.56 -10.26 -10.10
N ALA A 68 10.84 -9.35 -11.04
CA ALA A 68 11.55 -9.69 -12.28
C ALA A 68 12.94 -10.31 -12.03
N THR A 69 13.53 -10.06 -10.86
CA THR A 69 14.79 -10.67 -10.42
C THR A 69 14.62 -11.99 -9.63
N GLU A 70 13.40 -12.33 -9.19
CA GLU A 70 13.09 -13.52 -8.38
C GLU A 70 12.22 -14.52 -9.16
N VAL A 71 12.85 -15.33 -10.02
CA VAL A 71 12.53 -16.74 -10.45
C VAL A 71 11.04 -17.13 -10.67
N GLY A 72 10.13 -16.19 -10.90
CA GLY A 72 8.69 -16.46 -11.04
C GLY A 72 8.19 -16.10 -12.43
N GLU A 73 8.46 -16.93 -13.44
CA GLU A 73 8.13 -16.74 -14.86
C GLU A 73 6.64 -16.41 -15.18
N ARG A 74 5.74 -16.42 -14.19
CA ARG A 74 4.28 -16.21 -14.36
C ARG A 74 3.68 -15.05 -13.57
N GLY A 75 4.50 -14.28 -12.85
CA GLY A 75 4.06 -13.12 -12.06
C GLY A 75 2.98 -13.43 -11.02
N GLU A 76 2.88 -14.69 -10.57
CA GLU A 76 1.79 -15.12 -9.70
C GLU A 76 1.86 -14.45 -8.32
N LEU A 77 3.07 -14.30 -7.76
CA LEU A 77 3.28 -13.61 -6.49
C LEU A 77 2.88 -12.14 -6.58
N LEU A 78 3.27 -11.47 -7.67
CA LEU A 78 2.90 -10.09 -7.94
C LEU A 78 1.39 -9.93 -7.99
N ARG A 79 0.71 -10.80 -8.77
CA ARG A 79 -0.75 -10.80 -8.88
C ARG A 79 -1.41 -11.06 -7.53
N LYS A 80 -0.91 -12.00 -6.73
CA LYS A 80 -1.42 -12.28 -5.38
C LYS A 80 -1.33 -11.05 -4.46
N LYS A 81 -0.17 -10.40 -4.40
CA LYS A 81 0.05 -9.21 -3.55
C LYS A 81 -0.83 -8.03 -3.98
N LEU A 82 -0.85 -7.70 -5.28
CA LEU A 82 -1.67 -6.60 -5.80
C LEU A 82 -3.17 -6.87 -5.65
N SER A 83 -3.61 -8.09 -5.97
CA SER A 83 -5.02 -8.49 -5.76
C SER A 83 -5.42 -8.38 -4.30
N LEU A 84 -4.53 -8.77 -3.38
CA LEU A 84 -4.83 -8.71 -1.96
C LEU A 84 -5.01 -7.26 -1.49
N MET A 85 -4.11 -6.35 -1.87
CA MET A 85 -4.23 -4.93 -1.49
C MET A 85 -5.44 -4.26 -2.15
N ALA A 86 -5.71 -4.54 -3.43
CA ALA A 86 -6.90 -4.03 -4.13
C ALA A 86 -8.20 -4.52 -3.49
N ASP A 87 -8.31 -5.81 -3.16
CA ASP A 87 -9.47 -6.38 -2.49
C ASP A 87 -9.68 -5.79 -1.09
N MET A 88 -8.59 -5.63 -0.32
CA MET A 88 -8.66 -4.97 1.00
C MET A 88 -9.14 -3.52 0.87
N PHE A 89 -8.62 -2.76 -0.08
CA PHE A 89 -9.05 -1.38 -0.34
C PHE A 89 -10.54 -1.33 -0.65
N LEU A 90 -11.01 -2.15 -1.61
CA LEU A 90 -12.41 -2.18 -2.03
C LEU A 90 -13.34 -2.60 -0.88
N ARG A 91 -12.95 -3.58 -0.06
CA ARG A 91 -13.71 -3.99 1.14
C ARG A 91 -13.81 -2.87 2.15
N MET A 92 -12.70 -2.20 2.45
CA MET A 92 -12.70 -1.09 3.41
C MET A 92 -13.49 0.10 2.85
N LYS A 93 -13.38 0.39 1.56
CA LYS A 93 -14.10 1.48 0.88
C LYS A 93 -15.60 1.28 0.87
N LYS A 94 -16.10 0.04 0.83
CA LYS A 94 -17.54 -0.26 1.00
C LYS A 94 -18.07 0.21 2.36
N VAL A 95 -17.25 0.18 3.40
CA VAL A 95 -17.59 0.65 4.76
C VAL A 95 -17.28 2.14 4.92
N HIS A 96 -16.21 2.62 4.29
CA HIS A 96 -15.73 4.01 4.32
C HIS A 96 -15.62 4.59 2.90
N PRO A 97 -16.73 5.08 2.30
CA PRO A 97 -16.75 5.59 0.94
C PRO A 97 -15.79 6.76 0.67
N GLN A 98 -15.38 7.48 1.73
CA GLN A 98 -14.42 8.58 1.68
C GLN A 98 -12.98 8.13 1.40
N MET A 99 -12.68 6.83 1.43
CA MET A 99 -11.36 6.31 1.05
C MET A 99 -11.13 6.53 -0.45
N ASN A 100 -10.15 7.37 -0.76
CA ASN A 100 -9.85 7.82 -2.12
C ASN A 100 -8.58 7.19 -2.67
N SER A 101 -7.72 6.68 -1.80
CA SER A 101 -6.54 5.92 -2.20
C SER A 101 -6.39 4.64 -1.41
N SER A 102 -5.80 3.62 -2.04
CA SER A 102 -5.38 2.39 -1.36
C SER A 102 -4.41 2.65 -0.19
N ALA A 103 -3.69 3.77 -0.22
CA ALA A 103 -2.86 4.22 0.90
C ALA A 103 -3.67 4.41 2.19
N ASP A 104 -4.98 4.72 2.09
CA ASP A 104 -5.88 4.89 3.22
C ASP A 104 -6.04 3.61 4.05
N ILE A 105 -5.75 2.42 3.50
CA ILE A 105 -5.67 1.16 4.27
C ILE A 105 -4.73 1.33 5.48
N LEU A 106 -3.70 2.15 5.31
CA LEU A 106 -2.65 2.40 6.29
C LEU A 106 -3.00 3.54 7.26
N ASN A 107 -4.25 4.02 7.27
CA ASN A 107 -4.72 4.93 8.29
C ASN A 107 -5.09 4.15 9.57
N PRO A 108 -4.40 4.40 10.71
CA PRO A 108 -4.69 3.72 11.97
C PRO A 108 -6.14 3.88 12.45
N GLN A 109 -6.82 4.98 12.08
CA GLN A 109 -8.22 5.20 12.43
C GLN A 109 -9.14 4.15 11.80
N TYR A 110 -8.75 3.59 10.65
CA TYR A 110 -9.50 2.53 9.98
C TYR A 110 -9.10 1.12 10.45
N TRP A 111 -8.33 0.98 11.54
CA TRP A 111 -7.94 -0.34 12.08
C TRP A 111 -9.12 -1.30 12.31
N PRO A 112 -10.25 -0.90 12.93
CA PRO A 112 -11.39 -1.81 13.11
C PRO A 112 -11.93 -2.32 11.77
N THR A 113 -12.03 -1.44 10.78
CA THR A 113 -12.49 -1.79 9.43
C THR A 113 -11.49 -2.66 8.68
N PHE A 114 -10.19 -2.42 8.87
CA PHE A 114 -9.14 -3.29 8.35
C PHE A 114 -9.28 -4.72 8.89
N ILE A 115 -9.54 -4.87 10.19
CA ILE A 115 -9.75 -6.19 10.82
C ILE A 115 -11.02 -6.85 10.31
N GLN A 116 -12.11 -6.11 10.14
CA GLN A 116 -13.34 -6.63 9.55
C GLN A 116 -13.11 -7.11 8.11
N ALA A 117 -12.50 -6.28 7.26
CA ALA A 117 -12.16 -6.65 5.89
C ALA A 117 -11.23 -7.87 5.83
N ALA A 118 -10.28 -7.98 6.76
CA ALA A 118 -9.41 -9.14 6.89
C ALA A 118 -10.19 -10.40 7.26
N ARG A 119 -11.16 -10.29 8.19
CA ARG A 119 -12.02 -11.40 8.58
C ARG A 119 -12.85 -11.91 7.41
N ASP A 120 -13.49 -11.00 6.69
CA ASP A 120 -14.28 -11.35 5.51
C ASP A 120 -13.41 -12.01 4.45
N LYS A 121 -12.18 -11.49 4.23
CA LYS A 121 -11.22 -12.06 3.28
C LYS A 121 -10.77 -13.48 3.69
N GLY A 122 -10.56 -13.71 4.99
CA GLY A 122 -10.20 -15.02 5.52
C GLY A 122 -11.34 -16.02 5.56
N GLY A 123 -12.57 -15.60 5.24
CA GLY A 123 -13.78 -16.40 5.40
C GLY A 123 -14.00 -16.77 6.87
N TRP A 124 -13.99 -15.76 7.74
CA TRP A 124 -14.33 -15.89 9.15
C TRP A 124 -15.76 -16.45 9.31
N CYS A 125 -15.89 -17.46 10.16
CA CYS A 125 -17.16 -18.04 10.60
C CYS A 125 -17.39 -17.58 12.04
N GLU A 126 -18.47 -16.84 12.30
CA GLU A 126 -18.76 -16.33 13.65
C GLU A 126 -19.18 -17.47 14.59
N GLU A 127 -19.90 -18.46 14.08
CA GLU A 127 -20.37 -19.63 14.83
C GLU A 127 -19.20 -20.46 15.33
N ASP A 128 -18.26 -20.80 14.43
CA ASP A 128 -17.10 -21.64 14.76
C ASP A 128 -15.91 -20.84 15.30
N ARG A 129 -15.99 -19.50 15.24
CA ARG A 129 -14.89 -18.56 15.52
C ARG A 129 -13.59 -18.99 14.84
N SER A 130 -13.69 -19.32 13.55
CA SER A 130 -12.60 -19.91 12.77
C SER A 130 -12.50 -19.37 11.35
N PHE A 131 -11.32 -19.52 10.75
CA PHE A 131 -11.04 -19.11 9.38
C PHE A 131 -11.16 -20.26 8.38
N ARG A 132 -11.91 -20.04 7.30
CA ARG A 132 -11.89 -20.93 6.13
C ARG A 132 -10.55 -20.91 5.41
N ALA A 133 -9.89 -19.76 5.34
CA ALA A 133 -8.61 -19.60 4.65
C ALA A 133 -7.54 -18.96 5.57
N PRO A 134 -7.06 -19.67 6.60
CA PRO A 134 -6.14 -19.10 7.60
C PRO A 134 -4.80 -18.65 7.00
N SER A 135 -4.33 -19.31 5.94
CA SER A 135 -3.11 -18.90 5.23
C SER A 135 -3.22 -17.50 4.61
N LEU A 136 -4.42 -17.07 4.19
CA LEU A 136 -4.64 -15.72 3.66
C LEU A 136 -4.46 -14.66 4.74
N ILE A 137 -4.89 -14.92 5.97
CA ILE A 137 -4.71 -13.99 7.11
C ILE A 137 -3.23 -13.83 7.44
N LYS A 138 -2.48 -14.95 7.47
CA LYS A 138 -1.04 -14.90 7.69
C LYS A 138 -0.33 -14.09 6.61
N ASN A 139 -0.64 -14.35 5.34
CA ASN A 139 -0.04 -13.64 4.21
C ASN A 139 -0.43 -12.16 4.22
N LEU A 140 -1.69 -11.82 4.53
CA LEU A 140 -2.13 -10.44 4.68
C LEU A 140 -1.31 -9.67 5.71
N GLY A 141 -1.03 -10.29 6.87
CA GLY A 141 -0.19 -9.68 7.88
C GLY A 141 1.26 -9.41 7.42
N ILE A 142 1.79 -10.20 6.48
CA ILE A 142 3.12 -9.96 5.89
C ILE A 142 3.02 -8.88 4.82
N ASP A 143 2.09 -9.05 3.88
CA ASP A 143 1.94 -8.22 2.69
C ASP A 143 1.57 -6.78 3.04
N VAL A 144 0.66 -6.56 4.00
CA VAL A 144 0.33 -5.20 4.46
C VAL A 144 1.49 -4.52 5.19
N GLY A 145 2.40 -5.30 5.78
CA GLY A 145 3.64 -4.78 6.37
C GLY A 145 4.55 -4.18 5.29
N GLY A 146 4.81 -4.96 4.22
CA GLY A 146 5.57 -4.48 3.07
C GLY A 146 4.89 -3.31 2.34
N PHE A 147 3.55 -3.28 2.32
CA PHE A 147 2.77 -2.15 1.78
C PHE A 147 2.97 -0.86 2.60
N ALA A 148 3.00 -0.96 3.93
CA ALA A 148 3.27 0.18 4.81
C ALA A 148 4.73 0.67 4.73
N GLU A 149 5.68 -0.25 4.60
CA GLU A 149 7.09 0.10 4.34
C GLU A 149 7.25 0.82 3.00
N HIS A 150 6.52 0.36 1.97
CA HIS A 150 6.47 1.05 0.69
C HIS A 150 5.87 2.46 0.82
N ALA A 151 4.76 2.63 1.54
CA ALA A 151 4.16 3.94 1.79
C ALA A 151 5.15 4.93 2.41
N SER A 152 6.01 4.47 3.32
CA SER A 152 7.04 5.32 3.93
C SER A 152 8.05 5.83 2.89
N SER A 153 8.50 4.96 1.98
CA SER A 153 9.40 5.37 0.88
C SER A 153 8.69 6.29 -0.11
N TYR A 154 7.48 5.94 -0.51
CA TYR A 154 6.64 6.69 -1.43
C TYR A 154 6.38 8.11 -0.92
N ALA A 155 6.02 8.23 0.36
CA ALA A 155 5.78 9.49 1.04
C ALA A 155 7.00 10.40 1.06
N ARG A 156 8.19 9.85 1.35
CA ARG A 156 9.44 10.65 1.38
C ARG A 156 9.81 11.20 0.01
N ILE A 157 9.68 10.39 -1.05
CA ILE A 157 9.95 10.83 -2.43
C ILE A 157 9.01 11.98 -2.83
N ARG A 158 7.77 11.96 -2.33
CA ARG A 158 6.71 12.91 -2.69
C ARG A 158 6.51 14.03 -1.68
N ASN A 159 7.34 14.10 -0.64
CA ASN A 159 7.19 15.05 0.46
C ASN A 159 5.76 15.04 1.07
N ALA A 160 5.24 13.85 1.37
CA ALA A 160 3.91 13.62 1.94
C ALA A 160 4.01 13.13 3.39
N PRO A 161 4.37 13.99 4.37
CA PRO A 161 4.68 13.58 5.74
C PRO A 161 3.50 12.91 6.46
N ASP A 162 2.26 13.30 6.16
CA ASP A 162 1.06 12.70 6.77
C ASP A 162 0.92 11.21 6.42
N LEU A 163 1.22 10.84 5.18
CA LEU A 163 1.22 9.44 4.76
C LEU A 163 2.34 8.64 5.42
N GLU A 164 3.55 9.24 5.54
CA GLU A 164 4.67 8.60 6.23
C GLU A 164 4.31 8.31 7.71
N GLU A 165 3.74 9.30 8.38
CA GLU A 165 3.34 9.19 9.78
C GLU A 165 2.19 8.19 9.97
N SER A 166 1.22 8.20 9.06
CA SER A 166 0.12 7.23 9.03
C SER A 166 0.66 5.80 8.92
N ALA A 167 1.58 5.54 7.97
CA ALA A 167 2.19 4.23 7.75
C ALA A 167 2.98 3.76 8.98
N LYS A 168 3.76 4.65 9.61
CA LYS A 168 4.50 4.35 10.86
C LYS A 168 3.55 3.96 11.99
N LYS A 169 2.52 4.75 12.24
CA LYS A 169 1.51 4.46 13.27
C LYS A 169 0.79 3.15 12.98
N PHE A 170 0.45 2.88 11.72
CA PHE A 170 -0.18 1.62 11.33
C PHE A 170 0.71 0.42 11.64
N LEU A 171 2.02 0.49 11.32
CA LEU A 171 2.97 -0.57 11.65
C LEU A 171 3.06 -0.82 13.17
N ILE A 172 3.00 0.23 13.99
CA ILE A 172 2.95 0.11 15.47
C ILE A 172 1.67 -0.63 15.90
N VAL A 173 0.51 -0.16 15.44
CA VAL A 173 -0.79 -0.78 15.77
C VAL A 173 -0.81 -2.24 15.32
N LYS A 174 -0.36 -2.53 14.10
CA LYS A 174 -0.25 -3.88 13.55
C LYS A 174 0.62 -4.78 14.42
N LYS A 175 1.81 -4.31 14.82
CA LYS A 175 2.73 -5.07 15.68
C LYS A 175 2.07 -5.46 17.01
N ILE A 176 1.27 -4.57 17.59
CA ILE A 176 0.63 -4.78 18.90
C ILE A 176 -0.63 -5.65 18.77
N ARG A 177 -1.46 -5.41 17.75
CA ARG A 177 -2.85 -5.89 17.71
C ARG A 177 -3.09 -7.03 16.74
N PHE A 178 -2.45 -7.06 15.57
CA PHE A 178 -2.80 -7.98 14.48
C PHE A 178 -2.77 -9.46 14.92
N HIS A 179 -1.65 -9.86 15.55
CA HIS A 179 -1.49 -11.24 16.01
C HIS A 179 -2.51 -11.59 17.11
N ARG A 180 -2.83 -10.65 18.00
CA ARG A 180 -3.79 -10.87 19.08
C ARG A 180 -5.23 -10.99 18.58
N GLU A 181 -5.60 -10.23 17.56
CA GLU A 181 -6.99 -10.13 17.10
C GLU A 181 -7.37 -11.18 16.06
N ILE A 182 -6.46 -11.51 15.14
CA ILE A 182 -6.75 -12.45 14.05
C ILE A 182 -5.60 -13.40 13.72
N GLY A 183 -4.33 -13.00 13.94
CA GLY A 183 -3.18 -13.83 13.56
C GLY A 183 -3.07 -15.14 14.34
N LYS A 184 -3.23 -15.10 15.67
CA LYS A 184 -3.17 -16.29 16.54
C LYS A 184 -4.28 -17.29 16.21
N LEU A 185 -5.48 -16.81 15.91
CA LEU A 185 -6.61 -17.64 15.52
C LEU A 185 -6.33 -18.34 14.19
N ALA A 186 -5.85 -17.59 13.19
CA ALA A 186 -5.44 -18.17 11.91
C ALA A 186 -4.33 -19.23 12.05
N GLU A 187 -3.37 -19.03 12.94
CA GLU A 187 -2.34 -20.04 13.22
C GLU A 187 -2.91 -21.33 13.83
N ILE A 188 -3.84 -21.21 14.77
CA ILE A 188 -4.53 -22.36 15.38
C ILE A 188 -5.30 -23.13 14.30
N ASP A 189 -6.07 -22.44 13.46
CA ASP A 189 -6.87 -23.09 12.42
C ASP A 189 -6.00 -23.72 11.32
N ALA A 190 -4.88 -23.09 10.98
CA ALA A 190 -3.91 -23.69 10.05
C ALA A 190 -3.33 -25.00 10.60
N LYS A 191 -3.05 -25.08 11.91
CA LYS A 191 -2.58 -26.32 12.55
C LYS A 191 -3.65 -27.40 12.57
N LYS A 192 -4.90 -27.06 12.95
CA LYS A 192 -6.04 -27.99 12.93
C LYS A 192 -6.24 -28.62 11.55
N LYS A 193 -6.21 -27.80 10.48
CA LYS A 193 -6.35 -28.29 9.10
C LYS A 193 -5.20 -29.16 8.64
N LYS A 194 -3.99 -28.96 9.17
CA LYS A 194 -2.83 -29.79 8.85
C LYS A 194 -2.94 -31.18 9.49
N TRP A 195 -3.55 -31.29 10.66
CA TRP A 195 -3.73 -32.57 11.38
C TRP A 195 -4.95 -33.38 10.94
N GLN A 196 -5.88 -32.75 10.21
CA GLN A 196 -7.06 -33.41 9.61
C GLN A 196 -6.81 -33.94 8.20
N LYS A 197 -5.59 -33.79 7.68
CA LYS A 197 -5.10 -34.37 6.42
C LYS A 197 -4.18 -35.54 6.73
#